data_AF-X1CMQ8-F1
#
_entry.id   AF-X1CMQ8-F1
#
_cell.length_a   1.000
_cell.length_b   1.000
_cell.length_c   1.000
_cell.angle_alpha   90.00
_cell.angle_beta   90.00
_cell.angle_gamma   90.00
#
_symmetry.space_group_name_H-M   'P 1'
#
loop_
_entity.id
_entity.type
_entity.pdbx_description
1 polymer ?
#
loop_
_entity_poly.entity_id
_entity_poly.type
_entity_poly.pdbx_seq_one_letter_code
_entity_poly.pdbx_strand_id
1 'polypeptide(L)'
;MKNASKALISLANNYEINKIFNELRQYNELDELLLIHPKFNICKHIILKELKVNPDTRILIFSKLRDSVATITSKLKKNSLIRPKRFVGQATKSSQDKGLSQKKQIEILNDFKEGKYNVLISTNVAEEGLDIAE
;
A
#
# COMPACT_ATOMS: atom_id res chain seq x y z
N MET A 1 26.00 -10.36 9.48
CA MET A 1 26.60 -9.32 10.36
C MET A 1 27.95 -8.77 9.90
N LYS A 2 28.70 -9.39 8.98
CA LYS A 2 30.10 -8.98 8.70
C LYS A 2 30.34 -7.62 7.99
N ASN A 3 29.31 -6.88 7.57
CA ASN A 3 29.46 -5.58 6.87
C ASN A 3 28.48 -4.47 7.35
N ALA A 4 28.02 -4.51 8.60
CA ALA A 4 27.13 -3.45 9.12
C ALA A 4 27.94 -2.25 9.64
N SER A 5 27.43 -1.03 9.45
CA SER A 5 28.08 0.18 9.98
C SER A 5 28.13 0.17 11.52
N LYS A 6 29.12 0.84 12.12
CA LYS A 6 29.24 0.95 13.59
C LYS A 6 27.96 1.50 14.25
N ALA A 7 27.27 2.42 13.57
CA ALA A 7 25.98 2.96 14.02
C ALA A 7 24.88 1.89 14.05
N LEU A 8 24.79 1.04 13.02
CA LEU A 8 23.84 -0.08 12.99
C LEU A 8 24.13 -1.11 14.08
N ILE A 9 25.41 -1.41 14.33
CA ILE A 9 25.82 -2.34 15.40
C ILE A 9 25.46 -1.76 16.77
N SER A 10 25.70 -0.46 16.99
CA SER A 10 25.32 0.23 18.23
C SER A 10 23.80 0.22 18.45
N LEU A 11 23.02 0.51 17.39
CA LEU A 11 21.56 0.49 17.45
C LEU A 11 21.02 -0.92 17.76
N ALA A 12 21.58 -1.94 17.11
CA ALA A 12 21.19 -3.34 17.31
C ALA A 12 21.56 -3.88 18.69
N ASN A 13 22.56 -3.31 19.36
CA ASN A 13 22.96 -3.70 20.70
C ASN A 13 22.31 -2.85 21.80
N ASN A 14 21.51 -1.85 21.44
CA ASN A 14 20.83 -0.99 22.41
C ASN A 14 19.67 -1.75 23.09
N TYR A 15 19.73 -1.87 24.41
CA TYR A 15 18.73 -2.61 25.19
C TYR A 15 17.32 -2.04 25.06
N GLU A 16 17.16 -0.72 25.18
CA GLU A 16 15.84 -0.07 25.09
C GLU A 16 15.21 -0.28 23.71
N ILE A 17 16.02 -0.15 22.65
CA ILE A 17 15.55 -0.38 21.28
C ILE A 17 15.13 -1.83 21.09
N ASN A 18 15.91 -2.80 21.56
CA ASN A 18 15.57 -4.22 21.47
C ASN A 18 14.33 -4.56 22.29
N LYS A 19 14.17 -3.97 23.47
CA LYS A 19 12.98 -4.15 24.31
C LYS A 19 11.72 -3.64 23.59
N ILE A 20 11.74 -2.40 23.11
CA ILE A 20 10.62 -1.81 22.35
C ILE A 20 10.34 -2.65 21.09
N PHE A 21 11.38 -3.07 20.36
CA PHE A 21 11.21 -3.89 19.16
C PHE A 21 10.51 -5.22 19.47
N ASN A 22 10.90 -5.89 20.55
CA ASN A 22 10.26 -7.14 20.97
C ASN A 22 8.80 -6.94 21.41
N GLU A 23 8.51 -5.87 22.15
CA GLU A 23 7.14 -5.51 22.54
C GLU A 23 6.27 -5.23 21.31
N LEU A 24 6.74 -4.39 20.38
CA LEU A 24 6.04 -4.10 19.13
C LEU A 24 5.82 -5.37 18.32
N ARG A 25 6.81 -6.26 18.24
CA ARG A 25 6.66 -7.54 17.54
C ARG A 25 5.57 -8.39 18.17
N GLN A 26 5.51 -8.50 19.49
CA GLN A 26 4.45 -9.22 20.19
C GLN A 26 3.08 -8.60 19.92
N TYR A 27 2.95 -7.27 19.98
CA TYR A 27 1.69 -6.60 19.63
C TYR A 27 1.26 -6.88 18.19
N ASN A 28 2.20 -6.89 17.25
CA ASN A 28 1.91 -7.19 15.84
C ASN A 28 1.49 -8.66 15.61
N GLU A 29 2.02 -9.58 16.41
CA GLU A 29 1.63 -11.00 16.39
C GLU A 29 0.25 -11.22 17.01
N LEU A 30 -0.11 -10.44 18.05
CA LEU A 30 -1.42 -10.49 18.71
C LEU A 30 -2.53 -9.90 17.83
N ASP A 31 -2.33 -8.68 17.32
CA ASP A 31 -3.24 -8.03 16.40
C ASP A 31 -2.47 -7.03 15.53
N GLU A 32 -2.36 -7.35 14.24
CA GLU A 32 -1.71 -6.50 13.24
C GLU A 32 -2.34 -5.08 13.18
N LEU A 33 -3.60 -4.92 13.61
CA LEU A 33 -4.29 -3.62 13.66
C LEU A 33 -3.75 -2.69 14.75
N LEU A 34 -3.10 -3.20 15.80
CA LEU A 34 -2.58 -2.38 16.90
C LEU A 34 -1.43 -1.47 16.48
N LEU A 35 -0.64 -1.89 15.48
CA LEU A 35 0.45 -1.08 14.93
C LEU A 35 0.10 -0.41 13.60
N ILE A 36 -1.16 -0.52 13.16
CA ILE A 36 -1.63 0.13 11.96
C ILE A 36 -1.97 1.59 12.27
N HIS A 37 -1.45 2.49 11.44
CA HIS A 37 -1.74 3.91 11.54
C HIS A 37 -3.27 4.16 11.43
N PRO A 38 -3.89 4.98 12.31
CA PRO A 38 -5.34 5.18 12.36
C PRO A 38 -6.00 5.54 11.03
N LYS A 39 -5.32 6.35 10.20
CA LYS A 39 -5.76 6.70 8.83
C LYS A 39 -6.09 5.49 7.95
N PHE A 40 -5.38 4.37 8.10
CA PHE A 40 -5.69 3.16 7.34
C PHE A 40 -7.04 2.58 7.73
N ASN A 41 -7.35 2.54 9.03
CA ASN A 41 -8.63 2.00 9.51
C ASN A 41 -9.81 2.86 9.05
N ILE A 42 -9.65 4.19 9.08
CA ILE A 42 -10.64 5.13 8.55
C ILE A 42 -10.82 4.93 7.03
N CYS A 43 -9.71 4.84 6.28
CA CYS A 43 -9.75 4.61 4.84
C CYS A 43 -10.46 3.29 4.51
N LYS A 44 -10.12 2.19 5.18
CA LYS A 44 -10.78 0.88 5.03
C LYS A 44 -12.27 0.96 5.36
N HIS A 45 -12.64 1.68 6.42
CA HIS A 45 -14.04 1.88 6.80
C HIS A 45 -14.83 2.58 5.69
N ILE A 46 -14.30 3.67 5.14
CA ILE A 46 -14.93 4.42 4.04
C ILE A 46 -15.11 3.50 2.82
N ILE A 47 -14.06 2.78 2.41
CA ILE A 47 -14.12 1.85 1.27
C ILE A 47 -15.23 0.81 1.46
N LEU A 48 -15.27 0.17 2.63
CA LEU A 48 -16.26 -0.87 2.91
C LEU A 48 -17.68 -0.32 2.98
N LYS A 49 -17.85 0.92 3.46
CA LYS A 49 -19.15 1.58 3.47
C LYS A 49 -19.67 1.76 2.04
N GLU A 50 -18.85 2.33 1.16
CA GLU A 50 -19.25 2.56 -0.25
C GLU A 50 -19.52 1.24 -0.99
N LEU A 51 -18.63 0.25 -0.86
CA LEU A 51 -18.80 -1.05 -1.53
C LEU A 51 -20.00 -1.87 -1.03
N LYS A 52 -20.45 -1.65 0.21
CA LYS A 52 -21.67 -2.28 0.74
C LYS A 52 -22.93 -1.63 0.18
N VAL A 53 -22.89 -0.33 -0.12
CA VAL A 53 -24.01 0.40 -0.73
C VAL A 53 -24.12 0.04 -2.20
N ASN A 54 -23.00 0.07 -2.92
CA ASN A 54 -22.94 -0.33 -4.32
C ASN A 54 -21.64 -1.14 -4.59
N PRO A 55 -21.74 -2.47 -4.77
CA PRO A 55 -20.59 -3.33 -5.07
C PRO A 55 -19.81 -2.97 -6.35
N ASP A 56 -20.43 -2.26 -7.29
CA ASP A 56 -19.83 -1.81 -8.55
C ASP A 56 -19.09 -0.47 -8.42
N THR A 57 -19.07 0.12 -7.23
CA THR A 57 -18.33 1.36 -6.97
C THR A 57 -16.85 1.19 -7.23
N ARG A 58 -16.27 2.13 -7.99
CA ARG A 58 -14.83 2.21 -8.24
C ARG A 58 -14.22 3.33 -7.41
N ILE A 59 -13.15 3.02 -6.67
CA ILE A 59 -12.53 3.94 -5.71
C ILE A 59 -11.07 4.19 -6.09
N LEU A 60 -10.66 5.46 -6.08
CA LEU A 60 -9.28 5.89 -6.26
C LEU A 60 -8.70 6.37 -4.94
N ILE A 61 -7.48 5.94 -4.62
CA ILE A 61 -6.76 6.34 -3.41
C ILE A 61 -5.39 6.88 -3.82
N PHE A 62 -5.11 8.13 -3.44
CA PHE A 62 -3.82 8.75 -3.72
C PHE A 62 -2.93 8.78 -2.48
N SER A 63 -1.65 8.48 -2.67
CA SER A 63 -0.63 8.56 -1.63
C SER A 63 0.71 8.96 -2.23
N LYS A 64 1.42 9.88 -1.56
CA LYS A 64 2.70 10.43 -2.04
C LYS A 64 3.79 9.37 -2.22
N LEU A 65 3.86 8.39 -1.32
CA LEU A 65 4.94 7.40 -1.28
C LEU A 65 4.52 6.06 -1.86
N ARG A 66 5.39 5.46 -2.67
CA ARG A 66 5.19 4.12 -3.25
C ARG A 66 5.12 3.01 -2.21
N ASP A 67 5.87 3.15 -1.12
CA ASP A 67 5.84 2.20 0.00
C ASP A 67 4.48 2.22 0.71
N SER A 68 3.90 3.40 0.87
CA SER A 68 2.53 3.56 1.38
C SER A 68 1.53 2.93 0.41
N VAL A 69 1.66 3.15 -0.89
CA VAL A 69 0.80 2.49 -1.90
C VAL A 69 0.88 0.97 -1.79
N ALA A 70 2.10 0.40 -1.69
CA ALA A 70 2.30 -1.04 -1.56
C ALA A 70 1.70 -1.59 -0.26
N THR A 71 1.91 -0.89 0.85
CA THR A 71 1.40 -1.28 2.18
C THR A 71 -0.13 -1.23 2.22
N ILE A 72 -0.74 -0.15 1.72
CA ILE A 72 -2.20 -0.02 1.64
C ILE A 72 -2.78 -1.14 0.77
N THR A 73 -2.20 -1.38 -0.41
CA THR A 73 -2.64 -2.44 -1.32
C THR A 73 -2.62 -3.81 -0.66
N SER A 74 -1.50 -4.16 -0.01
CA SER A 74 -1.33 -5.46 0.66
C SER A 74 -2.33 -5.66 1.80
N LYS A 75 -2.53 -4.63 2.64
CA LYS A 75 -3.47 -4.71 3.77
C LYS A 75 -4.93 -4.74 3.33
N LEU A 76 -5.30 -3.98 2.29
CA LEU A 76 -6.66 -4.01 1.75
C LEU A 76 -7.00 -5.36 1.09
N LYS A 77 -6.01 -6.03 0.47
CA LYS A 77 -6.19 -7.34 -0.18
C LYS A 77 -6.65 -8.45 0.77
N LYS A 78 -6.49 -8.26 2.09
CA LYS A 78 -6.97 -9.20 3.13
C LYS A 78 -8.49 -9.23 3.27
N ASN A 79 -9.22 -8.27 2.69
CA ASN A 79 -10.67 -8.24 2.73
C ASN A 79 -11.25 -8.70 1.38
N SER A 80 -12.16 -9.69 1.41
CA SER A 80 -12.73 -10.30 0.20
C SER A 80 -13.61 -9.37 -0.65
N LEU A 81 -14.18 -8.31 -0.07
CA LEU A 81 -14.98 -7.33 -0.81
C LEU A 81 -14.11 -6.35 -1.61
N ILE A 82 -12.83 -6.26 -1.28
CA ILE A 82 -11.90 -5.29 -1.86
C ILE A 82 -10.96 -6.02 -2.82
N ARG A 83 -10.92 -5.57 -4.08
CA ARG A 83 -10.02 -6.04 -5.13
C ARG A 83 -9.04 -4.91 -5.47
N PRO A 84 -8.03 -4.64 -4.59
CA PRO A 84 -7.16 -3.50 -4.75
C PRO A 84 -6.07 -3.76 -5.79
N LYS A 85 -5.67 -2.71 -6.50
CA LYS A 85 -4.51 -2.74 -7.40
C LYS A 85 -3.60 -1.54 -7.17
N ARG A 86 -2.30 -1.83 -7.12
CA ARG A 86 -1.23 -0.83 -7.06
C ARG A 86 -1.03 -0.19 -8.44
N PHE A 87 -0.97 1.12 -8.47
CA PHE A 87 -0.70 1.92 -9.66
C PHE A 87 0.40 2.94 -9.38
N VAL A 88 1.53 2.87 -10.09
CA VAL A 88 2.66 3.81 -9.89
C VAL A 88 3.27 4.18 -11.24
N GLY A 89 4.09 5.23 -11.25
CA GLY A 89 4.85 5.63 -12.44
C GLY A 89 5.87 4.59 -12.92
N GLN A 90 6.52 4.91 -14.05
CA GLN A 90 7.36 3.98 -14.79
C GLN A 90 8.75 3.76 -14.19
N ALA A 91 9.29 4.77 -13.52
CA ALA A 91 10.63 4.69 -12.92
C ALA A 91 10.74 3.51 -11.94
N THR A 92 11.84 2.76 -12.00
CA THR A 92 12.16 1.72 -11.01
C THR A 92 13.11 2.31 -9.98
N LYS A 93 12.74 2.28 -8.70
CA LYS A 93 13.58 2.85 -7.63
C LYS A 93 14.55 1.83 -7.05
N SER A 94 14.17 0.54 -7.06
CA SER A 94 15.01 -0.55 -6.59
C SER A 94 14.53 -1.88 -7.18
N SER A 95 15.28 -2.97 -6.93
CA SER A 95 14.84 -4.32 -7.30
C SER A 95 13.51 -4.71 -6.66
N GLN A 96 13.19 -4.14 -5.50
CA GLN A 96 11.98 -4.40 -4.71
C GLN A 96 10.84 -3.39 -5.01
N ASP A 97 11.16 -2.18 -5.48
CA ASP A 97 10.18 -1.16 -5.94
C ASP A 97 10.30 -0.93 -7.45
N LYS A 98 9.73 -1.86 -8.20
CA LYS A 98 9.59 -1.76 -9.65
C LYS A 98 8.44 -0.83 -10.02
N GLY A 99 8.72 0.05 -10.99
CA GLY A 99 7.70 0.85 -11.66
C GLY A 99 6.82 -0.02 -12.57
N LEU A 100 5.82 0.61 -13.20
CA LEU A 100 4.96 -0.04 -14.18
C LEU A 100 5.33 0.44 -15.58
N SER A 101 5.50 -0.48 -16.54
CA SER A 101 5.61 -0.07 -17.94
C SER A 101 4.30 0.56 -18.41
N GLN A 102 4.35 1.44 -19.42
CA GLN A 102 3.15 2.07 -19.98
C GLN A 102 2.08 1.05 -20.40
N LYS A 103 2.50 -0.06 -21.04
CA LYS A 103 1.59 -1.17 -21.39
C LYS A 103 0.85 -1.72 -20.18
N LYS A 104 1.54 -1.94 -19.05
CA LYS A 104 0.93 -2.43 -17.81
C LYS A 104 0.05 -1.36 -17.15
N GLN A 105 0.41 -0.09 -17.27
CA GLN A 105 -0.43 0.99 -16.77
C GLN A 105 -1.78 1.00 -17.51
N ILE A 106 -1.77 0.91 -18.85
CA ILE A 106 -2.98 0.83 -19.67
C ILE A 106 -3.81 -0.41 -19.32
N GLU A 107 -3.19 -1.59 -19.23
CA GLU A 107 -3.86 -2.84 -18.85
C GLU A 107 -4.59 -2.71 -17.50
N ILE A 108 -3.91 -2.18 -16.49
CA ILE A 108 -4.49 -2.00 -15.15
C ILE A 108 -5.66 -1.00 -15.18
N LEU A 109 -5.58 0.04 -16.00
CA LEU A 109 -6.66 1.02 -16.13
C LEU A 109 -7.88 0.41 -16.81
N ASN A 110 -7.69 -0.37 -17.87
CA ASN A 110 -8.79 -1.07 -18.53
C ASN A 110 -9.44 -2.07 -17.56
N ASP A 111 -8.64 -2.87 -16.86
CA ASP A 111 -9.12 -3.79 -15.83
C ASP A 111 -9.90 -3.07 -14.71
N PHE A 112 -9.49 -1.86 -14.34
CA PHE A 112 -10.19 -1.04 -13.36
C PHE A 112 -11.51 -0.50 -13.91
N LYS A 113 -11.53 0.01 -15.15
CA LYS A 113 -12.75 0.47 -15.84
C LYS A 113 -13.78 -0.67 -15.98
N GLU A 114 -13.31 -1.87 -16.31
CA GLU A 114 -14.11 -3.11 -16.43
C GLU A 114 -14.53 -3.71 -15.07
N GLY A 115 -14.08 -3.16 -13.94
CA GLY A 115 -14.49 -3.61 -12.59
C GLY A 115 -13.76 -4.85 -12.06
N LYS A 116 -12.74 -5.36 -12.78
CA LYS A 116 -11.87 -6.45 -12.28
C LYS A 116 -11.19 -6.02 -10.97
N TYR A 117 -10.77 -4.76 -10.90
CA TYR A 117 -10.37 -4.10 -9.66
C TYR A 117 -11.41 -3.04 -9.29
N ASN A 118 -11.78 -2.95 -8.01
CA ASN A 118 -12.71 -1.91 -7.52
C ASN A 118 -12.02 -0.83 -6.69
N VAL A 119 -10.73 -1.00 -6.37
CA VAL A 119 -9.91 0.02 -5.71
C VAL A 119 -8.56 0.15 -6.41
N LEU A 120 -8.23 1.35 -6.87
CA LEU A 120 -6.92 1.65 -7.47
C LEU A 120 -6.15 2.59 -6.55
N ILE A 121 -4.97 2.15 -6.08
CA ILE A 121 -4.13 2.90 -5.15
C ILE A 121 -2.93 3.43 -5.91
N SER A 122 -2.83 4.76 -5.98
CA SER A 122 -1.90 5.46 -6.86
C SER A 122 -0.98 6.45 -6.16
N THR A 123 0.18 6.70 -6.76
CA THR A 123 0.98 7.91 -6.49
C THR A 123 0.53 9.08 -7.35
N ASN A 124 0.76 10.33 -6.91
CA ASN A 124 0.42 11.56 -7.65
C ASN A 124 0.97 11.63 -9.10
N VAL A 125 1.89 10.74 -9.49
CA VAL A 125 2.36 10.57 -10.89
C VAL A 125 1.23 10.12 -11.85
N ALA A 126 0.07 9.71 -11.32
CA ALA A 126 -1.13 9.43 -12.12
C ALA A 126 -1.93 10.70 -12.51
N GLU A 127 -1.47 11.90 -12.15
CA GLU A 127 -2.16 13.15 -12.49
C GLU A 127 -1.69 13.72 -13.84
N GLU A 128 -0.45 13.45 -14.26
CA GLU A 128 0.05 13.85 -15.60
C GLU A 128 -0.06 12.69 -16.59
N GLY A 129 -1.10 12.73 -17.44
CA GLY A 129 -1.23 11.84 -18.61
C GLY A 129 -2.01 10.54 -18.38
N LEU A 130 -2.77 10.43 -17.29
CA LEU A 130 -3.69 9.31 -17.11
C LEU A 130 -5.12 9.73 -17.49
N ASP A 131 -5.53 9.37 -18.69
CA ASP A 131 -6.90 9.56 -19.18
C ASP A 131 -7.82 8.51 -18.53
N ILE A 132 -8.15 8.74 -17.25
CA ILE A 132 -9.02 7.87 -16.45
C ILE A 132 -10.51 8.10 -16.82
N ALA A 133 -10.84 9.19 -17.52
CA ALA A 133 -12.20 9.59 -17.81
C ALA A 133 -12.59 9.36 -19.27
N GLU A 134 -13.43 8.35 -19.50
CA GLU A 134 -14.76 8.57 -20.06
C GLU A 134 -15.73 7.65 -19.30
#